data_AF-A0A367GQ21-F1
#
_entry.id   AF-A0A367GQ21-F1
#
_cell.length_a   1.000
_cell.length_b   1.000
_cell.length_c   1.000
_cell.angle_alpha   90.00
_cell.angle_beta   90.00
_cell.angle_gamma   90.00
#
_symmetry.space_group_name_H-M   'P 1'
#
loop_
_entity.id
_entity.type
_entity.pdbx_description
1 polymer ?
#
loop_
_entity_poly.entity_id
_entity_poly.type
_entity_poly.pdbx_seq_one_letter_code
_entity_poly.pdbx_strand_id
1 'polypeptide(L)'
;MITRDLCLACALALTSGVCNAQTPFTSGFKKHTLTTEFKTEGVTVADVNKDGKIDIIAGPEWFEAPNWTKHTIYESKVYDPGKEYATSFLNLSLDVNFDGWEDLVVIDFPGKPGIWYENPKNKPALWTKHVFLPEVSIGNESPAFVDVDNDGRLDILCADSKAKKVIWIQAPVKKGDTTWKSYVISNEDPDNSFIFTHGIGYGDINGDGRRDVFTRRGWWEGPANPKQNTAWVYHATDIGEDCAHMHAFDVNGDGLADIISSSAHKIGIWWHQQIKDAQGNISFKRNLISNAFSQSHSMTFEDINKDGYKDLVVGKRFFAHNDTNYDPGAHDPAVLYWFEYTPKAPYFIPHKVDDNSGAGLNTIAKDINKDKKVDIIIANKKGVYYFENQMGKKKKK
;
A
#
# COMPACT_ATOMS: atom_id res chain seq x y z
N MET A 1 14.39 81.91 -22.69
CA MET A 1 14.84 82.06 -21.29
C MET A 1 14.17 80.92 -20.53
N ILE A 2 14.99 80.04 -19.97
CA ILE A 2 14.64 78.70 -19.46
C ILE A 2 14.57 78.75 -17.94
N THR A 3 13.57 78.08 -17.35
CA THR A 3 13.58 77.43 -16.02
C THR A 3 12.50 76.34 -16.07
N ARG A 4 12.80 75.03 -15.90
CA ARG A 4 12.88 74.27 -14.62
C ARG A 4 11.65 74.55 -13.74
N ASP A 5 10.83 73.58 -13.30
CA ASP A 5 11.16 72.30 -12.65
C ASP A 5 10.03 71.23 -12.67
N LEU A 6 10.45 70.02 -12.28
CA LEU A 6 9.82 68.71 -12.03
C LEU A 6 8.32 68.60 -11.66
N CYS A 7 7.70 67.53 -12.18
CA CYS A 7 6.76 66.70 -11.42
C CYS A 7 7.16 65.21 -11.56
N LEU A 8 7.45 64.55 -10.44
CA LEU A 8 7.65 63.11 -10.30
C LEU A 8 6.31 62.38 -10.48
N ALA A 9 6.26 61.33 -11.30
CA ALA A 9 5.19 60.35 -11.31
C ALA A 9 5.76 58.96 -11.02
N CYS A 10 5.33 58.36 -9.89
CA CYS A 10 5.60 56.97 -9.54
C CYS A 10 4.89 56.02 -10.52
N ALA A 11 5.64 55.17 -11.22
CA ALA A 11 5.09 54.03 -11.93
C ALA A 11 5.08 52.79 -11.01
N LEU A 12 3.89 52.35 -10.59
CA LEU A 12 3.70 51.02 -10.01
C LEU A 12 3.82 49.98 -11.13
N ALA A 13 4.83 49.12 -11.07
CA ALA A 13 4.90 47.93 -11.90
C ALA A 13 4.02 46.83 -11.28
N LEU A 14 2.85 46.59 -11.88
CA LEU A 14 2.01 45.43 -11.62
C LEU A 14 2.66 44.20 -12.27
N THR A 15 3.37 43.40 -11.49
CA THR A 15 3.78 42.06 -11.92
C THR A 15 2.56 41.16 -11.91
N SER A 16 2.08 40.78 -13.09
CA SER A 16 1.04 39.78 -13.29
C SER A 16 1.53 38.43 -12.75
N GLY A 17 1.06 38.05 -11.56
CA GLY A 17 1.19 36.70 -11.05
C GLY A 17 0.48 35.74 -12.00
N VAL A 18 1.22 34.79 -12.54
CA VAL A 18 0.66 33.68 -13.30
C VAL A 18 -0.15 32.86 -12.31
N CYS A 19 -1.47 33.01 -12.36
CA CYS A 19 -2.39 32.14 -11.67
C CYS A 19 -2.23 30.75 -12.30
N ASN A 20 -1.56 29.83 -11.61
CA ASN A 20 -1.58 28.42 -11.98
C ASN A 20 -3.03 27.95 -11.81
N ALA A 21 -3.78 27.93 -12.91
CA ALA A 21 -5.08 27.31 -12.96
C ALA A 21 -4.93 25.86 -12.51
N GLN A 22 -5.70 25.45 -11.49
CA GLN A 22 -5.84 24.05 -11.13
C GLN A 22 -6.19 23.27 -12.41
N THR A 23 -5.34 22.33 -12.78
CA THR A 23 -5.61 21.41 -13.87
C THR A 23 -6.99 20.80 -13.60
N PRO A 24 -7.95 20.88 -14.55
CA PRO A 24 -9.28 20.34 -14.34
C PRO A 24 -9.18 18.86 -14.00
N PHE A 25 -10.02 18.39 -13.07
CA PHE A 25 -10.20 16.98 -12.73
C PHE A 25 -10.06 16.13 -13.99
N THR A 26 -9.01 15.32 -14.08
CA THR A 26 -8.87 14.35 -15.16
C THR A 26 -9.91 13.26 -14.88
N SER A 27 -11.03 13.33 -15.59
CA SER A 27 -12.23 12.48 -15.47
C SER A 27 -12.01 11.03 -15.94
N GLY A 28 -10.88 10.43 -15.57
CA GLY A 28 -10.46 9.10 -16.02
C GLY A 28 -11.08 7.95 -15.24
N PHE A 29 -11.73 8.21 -14.11
CA PHE A 29 -12.34 7.18 -13.28
C PHE A 29 -13.79 7.51 -12.96
N LYS A 30 -14.63 6.48 -12.92
CA LYS A 30 -15.99 6.55 -12.36
C LYS A 30 -15.96 5.98 -10.95
N LYS A 31 -16.29 6.81 -9.96
CA LYS A 31 -16.39 6.42 -8.56
C LYS A 31 -17.72 5.71 -8.29
N HIS A 32 -17.63 4.55 -7.67
CA HIS A 32 -18.73 3.80 -7.07
C HIS A 32 -18.51 3.77 -5.56
N THR A 33 -19.46 4.31 -4.79
CA THR A 33 -19.44 4.26 -3.32
C THR A 33 -20.19 3.01 -2.88
N LEU A 34 -19.49 2.02 -2.34
CA LEU A 34 -20.11 0.76 -1.91
C LEU A 34 -20.70 0.88 -0.50
N THR A 35 -20.01 1.61 0.37
CA THR A 35 -20.50 2.03 1.69
C THR A 35 -19.70 3.23 2.17
N THR A 36 -20.28 4.04 3.05
CA THR A 36 -19.60 5.11 3.79
C THR A 36 -19.38 4.75 5.26
N GLU A 37 -19.73 3.52 5.67
CA GLU A 37 -19.53 3.02 7.03
C GLU A 37 -18.06 2.64 7.24
N PHE A 38 -17.48 3.04 8.38
CA PHE A 38 -16.16 2.58 8.77
C PHE A 38 -16.26 1.22 9.45
N LYS A 39 -15.80 0.17 8.77
CA LYS A 39 -15.76 -1.22 9.26
C LYS A 39 -14.42 -1.92 9.07
N THR A 40 -13.55 -1.38 8.21
CA THR A 40 -12.26 -1.96 7.82
C THR A 40 -11.36 -0.87 7.23
N GLU A 41 -10.05 -1.08 7.26
CA GLU A 41 -9.05 -0.35 6.48
C GLU A 41 -8.36 -1.23 5.43
N GLY A 42 -8.74 -2.50 5.38
CA GLY A 42 -8.27 -3.48 4.42
C GLY A 42 -9.29 -3.81 3.35
N VAL A 43 -8.80 -4.18 2.17
CA VAL A 43 -9.62 -4.59 1.03
C VAL A 43 -8.92 -5.66 0.17
N THR A 44 -9.66 -6.55 -0.45
CA THR A 44 -9.15 -7.52 -1.43
C THR A 44 -10.24 -7.84 -2.45
N VAL A 45 -9.92 -8.66 -3.45
CA VAL A 45 -10.86 -9.00 -4.54
C VAL A 45 -10.75 -10.46 -4.94
N ALA A 46 -11.88 -11.13 -5.16
CA ALA A 46 -11.95 -12.55 -5.48
C ALA A 46 -13.27 -12.88 -6.18
N ASP A 47 -13.34 -14.01 -6.89
CA ASP A 47 -14.62 -14.60 -7.29
C ASP A 47 -15.18 -15.41 -6.11
N VAL A 48 -15.93 -14.73 -5.23
CA VAL A 48 -16.31 -15.26 -3.91
C VAL A 48 -17.38 -16.35 -4.03
N ASN A 49 -18.27 -16.19 -5.01
CA ASN A 49 -19.45 -17.04 -5.21
C ASN A 49 -19.30 -18.01 -6.40
N LYS A 50 -18.16 -18.01 -7.11
CA LYS A 50 -17.87 -18.81 -8.32
C LYS A 50 -18.79 -18.51 -9.49
N ASP A 51 -19.24 -17.28 -9.62
CA ASP A 51 -20.06 -16.86 -10.77
C ASP A 51 -19.23 -16.34 -11.95
N GLY A 52 -17.90 -16.32 -11.80
CA GLY A 52 -16.96 -15.87 -12.82
C GLY A 52 -16.77 -14.35 -12.85
N LYS A 53 -17.35 -13.59 -11.93
CA LYS A 53 -17.09 -12.16 -11.73
C LYS A 53 -16.23 -11.96 -10.50
N ILE A 54 -15.46 -10.88 -10.50
CA ILE A 54 -14.61 -10.53 -9.37
C ILE A 54 -15.40 -9.61 -8.45
N ASP A 55 -15.58 -10.06 -7.22
CA ASP A 55 -16.23 -9.34 -6.13
C ASP A 55 -15.19 -8.55 -5.31
N ILE A 56 -15.68 -7.58 -4.53
CA ILE A 56 -14.86 -6.80 -3.62
C ILE A 56 -15.10 -7.29 -2.19
N ILE A 57 -14.04 -7.64 -1.47
CA ILE A 57 -14.09 -8.02 -0.06
C ILE A 57 -13.45 -6.92 0.78
N ALA A 58 -14.14 -6.44 1.81
CA ALA A 58 -13.67 -5.39 2.70
C ALA A 58 -14.05 -5.72 4.14
N GLY A 59 -13.13 -6.39 4.85
CA GLY A 59 -13.29 -6.84 6.23
C GLY A 59 -14.53 -7.71 6.42
N PRO A 60 -15.54 -7.27 7.20
CA PRO A 60 -16.72 -8.06 7.51
C PRO A 60 -17.73 -8.20 6.36
N GLU A 61 -17.51 -7.54 5.22
CA GLU A 61 -18.47 -7.47 4.12
C GLU A 61 -17.80 -7.85 2.78
N TRP A 62 -18.59 -8.42 1.87
CA TRP A 62 -18.24 -8.50 0.44
C TRP A 62 -19.37 -7.94 -0.43
N PHE A 63 -19.00 -7.44 -1.60
CA PHE A 63 -19.87 -6.73 -2.53
C PHE A 63 -19.87 -7.48 -3.88
N GLU A 64 -21.01 -8.10 -4.18
CA GLU A 64 -21.20 -8.99 -5.32
C GLU A 64 -21.30 -8.24 -6.64
N ALA A 65 -20.42 -8.54 -7.59
CA ALA A 65 -20.44 -7.96 -8.91
C ALA A 65 -21.64 -8.46 -9.77
N PRO A 66 -22.18 -7.63 -10.68
CA PRO A 66 -21.76 -6.27 -11.02
C PRO A 66 -22.55 -5.18 -10.28
N ASN A 67 -23.57 -5.56 -9.50
CA ASN A 67 -24.47 -4.62 -8.84
C ASN A 67 -23.99 -4.17 -7.45
N TRP A 68 -22.89 -4.76 -6.99
CA TRP A 68 -22.30 -4.55 -5.67
C TRP A 68 -23.26 -4.87 -4.52
N THR A 69 -24.03 -5.97 -4.69
CA THR A 69 -24.94 -6.44 -3.63
C THR A 69 -24.12 -6.80 -2.40
N LYS A 70 -24.46 -6.20 -1.27
CA LYS A 70 -23.70 -6.37 -0.03
C LYS A 70 -24.07 -7.65 0.71
N HIS A 71 -23.06 -8.37 1.18
CA HIS A 71 -23.17 -9.60 1.95
C HIS A 71 -22.26 -9.54 3.18
N THR A 72 -22.64 -10.25 4.25
CA THR A 72 -21.87 -10.30 5.51
C THR A 72 -21.01 -11.56 5.57
N ILE A 73 -19.71 -11.39 5.82
CA ILE A 73 -18.73 -12.46 6.06
C ILE A 73 -18.76 -12.88 7.53
N TYR A 74 -18.60 -11.92 8.44
CA TYR A 74 -18.60 -12.14 9.90
C TYR A 74 -19.23 -10.95 10.61
N GLU A 75 -19.68 -11.15 11.85
CA GLU A 75 -20.27 -10.06 12.65
C GLU A 75 -19.25 -8.97 12.96
N SER A 76 -19.63 -7.72 12.67
CA SER A 76 -18.85 -6.53 13.00
C SER A 76 -19.76 -5.35 13.30
N LYS A 77 -19.19 -4.29 13.87
CA LYS A 77 -19.87 -3.02 14.15
C LYS A 77 -19.38 -1.92 13.22
N VAL A 78 -20.13 -0.82 13.15
CA VAL A 78 -19.62 0.45 12.60
C VAL A 78 -18.79 1.13 13.70
N TYR A 79 -17.59 1.58 13.33
CA TYR A 79 -16.66 2.27 14.23
C TYR A 79 -16.77 3.79 14.04
N ASP A 80 -16.50 4.56 15.09
CA ASP A 80 -16.34 6.02 14.98
C ASP A 80 -14.97 6.34 14.36
N PRO A 81 -14.90 6.88 13.12
CA PRO A 81 -13.62 7.13 12.45
C PRO A 81 -12.73 8.15 13.18
N GLY A 82 -13.34 9.02 14.00
CA GLY A 82 -12.63 10.02 14.78
C GLY A 82 -12.14 9.52 16.14
N LYS A 83 -12.49 8.29 16.55
CA LYS A 83 -12.19 7.79 17.91
C LYS A 83 -11.68 6.35 17.97
N GLU A 84 -11.96 5.55 16.95
CA GLU A 84 -11.75 4.10 16.99
C GLU A 84 -10.91 3.61 15.81
N TYR A 85 -10.41 2.39 15.95
CA TYR A 85 -9.75 1.61 14.91
C TYR A 85 -10.56 0.34 14.63
N ALA A 86 -10.62 -0.06 13.36
CA ALA A 86 -11.22 -1.33 12.97
C ALA A 86 -10.28 -2.49 13.30
N THR A 87 -10.82 -3.71 13.41
CA THR A 87 -10.05 -4.95 13.63
C THR A 87 -9.73 -5.68 12.32
N SER A 88 -9.69 -4.94 11.22
CA SER A 88 -9.39 -5.44 9.88
C SER A 88 -8.53 -4.38 9.18
N PHE A 89 -7.22 -4.49 9.40
CA PHE A 89 -6.24 -3.52 8.91
C PHE A 89 -5.86 -3.85 7.47
N LEU A 90 -5.50 -5.10 7.17
CA LEU A 90 -5.21 -5.55 5.81
C LEU A 90 -6.01 -6.81 5.46
N ASN A 91 -6.37 -6.97 4.18
CA ASN A 91 -7.09 -8.14 3.69
C ASN A 91 -6.36 -8.78 2.51
N LEU A 92 -6.39 -10.11 2.47
CA LEU A 92 -5.87 -10.93 1.37
C LEU A 92 -6.87 -12.05 1.06
N SER A 93 -7.23 -12.21 -0.21
CA SER A 93 -7.94 -13.38 -0.69
C SER A 93 -6.96 -14.52 -0.93
N LEU A 94 -7.24 -15.70 -0.37
CA LEU A 94 -6.42 -16.88 -0.55
C LEU A 94 -7.27 -18.13 -0.32
N ASP A 95 -7.24 -19.12 -1.22
CA ASP A 95 -7.76 -20.47 -0.93
C ASP A 95 -6.84 -21.16 0.10
N VAL A 96 -7.11 -20.99 1.40
CA VAL A 96 -6.22 -21.39 2.50
C VAL A 96 -6.18 -22.91 2.63
N ASN A 97 -7.32 -23.58 2.44
CA ASN A 97 -7.50 -25.01 2.68
C ASN A 97 -7.43 -25.88 1.39
N PHE A 98 -7.25 -25.25 0.23
CA PHE A 98 -7.27 -25.86 -1.12
C PHE A 98 -8.58 -26.59 -1.45
N ASP A 99 -9.70 -26.01 -1.05
CA ASP A 99 -11.02 -26.50 -1.43
C ASP A 99 -11.57 -25.86 -2.71
N GLY A 100 -10.79 -24.94 -3.29
CA GLY A 100 -11.07 -24.22 -4.52
C GLY A 100 -11.94 -22.98 -4.31
N TRP A 101 -12.27 -22.59 -3.08
CA TRP A 101 -12.99 -21.36 -2.77
C TRP A 101 -12.04 -20.34 -2.15
N GLU A 102 -12.18 -19.09 -2.53
CA GLU A 102 -11.35 -18.01 -1.97
C GLU A 102 -11.80 -17.71 -0.55
N ASP A 103 -10.88 -17.82 0.39
CA ASP A 103 -11.06 -17.42 1.79
C ASP A 103 -10.53 -15.99 2.02
N LEU A 104 -10.84 -15.42 3.19
CA LEU A 104 -10.40 -14.08 3.58
C LEU A 104 -9.36 -14.19 4.70
N VAL A 105 -8.11 -13.83 4.41
CA VAL A 105 -7.06 -13.60 5.40
C VAL A 105 -7.14 -12.15 5.89
N VAL A 106 -7.14 -11.95 7.21
CA VAL A 106 -7.21 -10.65 7.87
C VAL A 106 -5.99 -10.46 8.76
N ILE A 107 -5.28 -9.36 8.53
CA ILE A 107 -4.39 -8.77 9.54
C ILE A 107 -5.25 -7.86 10.41
N ASP A 108 -5.35 -8.20 11.68
CA ASP A 108 -6.09 -7.43 12.69
C ASP A 108 -5.24 -6.23 13.15
N PHE A 109 -5.67 -5.54 14.19
CA PHE A 109 -4.94 -4.48 14.84
C PHE A 109 -3.51 -4.95 15.23
N PRO A 110 -2.47 -4.12 15.04
CA PRO A 110 -1.10 -4.50 15.32
C PRO A 110 -0.91 -5.09 16.72
N GLY A 111 -0.15 -6.18 16.78
CA GLY A 111 0.10 -6.97 17.98
C GLY A 111 -0.82 -8.20 18.14
N LYS A 112 -1.76 -8.42 17.21
CA LYS A 112 -2.64 -9.61 17.19
C LYS A 112 -2.07 -10.73 16.30
N PRO A 113 -2.49 -11.99 16.53
CA PRO A 113 -2.18 -13.07 15.60
C PRO A 113 -2.96 -12.91 14.30
N GLY A 114 -2.56 -13.66 13.27
CA GLY A 114 -3.27 -13.69 12.00
C GLY A 114 -4.58 -14.48 12.07
N ILE A 115 -5.55 -14.07 11.24
CA ILE A 115 -6.88 -14.67 11.17
C ILE A 115 -7.19 -14.99 9.72
N TRP A 116 -7.89 -16.10 9.47
CA TRP A 116 -8.60 -16.30 8.21
C TRP A 116 -10.06 -16.71 8.45
N TYR A 117 -10.91 -16.38 7.51
CA TYR A 117 -12.34 -16.70 7.50
C TYR A 117 -12.60 -17.65 6.35
N GLU A 118 -13.19 -18.81 6.64
CA GLU A 118 -13.46 -19.87 5.66
C GLU A 118 -14.75 -19.61 4.90
N ASN A 119 -14.67 -19.64 3.58
CA ASN A 119 -15.80 -19.43 2.69
C ASN A 119 -16.84 -20.55 2.84
N PRO A 120 -18.13 -20.24 3.10
CA PRO A 120 -19.18 -21.22 3.34
C PRO A 120 -19.68 -21.91 2.06
N LYS A 121 -19.09 -21.62 0.89
CA LYS A 121 -19.39 -22.25 -0.41
C LYS A 121 -20.84 -21.98 -0.84
N ASN A 122 -21.20 -20.71 -0.90
CA ASN A 122 -22.55 -20.22 -1.18
C ASN A 122 -23.65 -20.67 -0.20
N LYS A 123 -23.29 -21.28 0.94
CA LYS A 123 -24.28 -21.54 2.00
C LYS A 123 -24.61 -20.23 2.73
N PRO A 124 -25.87 -20.01 3.12
CA PRO A 124 -26.30 -18.81 3.85
C PRO A 124 -25.83 -18.88 5.32
N ALA A 125 -24.52 -18.72 5.53
CA ALA A 125 -23.88 -18.76 6.83
C ALA A 125 -22.77 -17.71 6.89
N LEU A 126 -22.47 -17.25 8.11
CA LEU A 126 -21.24 -16.52 8.37
C LEU A 126 -20.04 -17.45 8.16
N TRP A 127 -18.92 -16.85 7.76
CA TRP A 127 -17.67 -17.55 7.49
C TRP A 127 -17.04 -18.01 8.81
N THR A 128 -16.48 -19.22 8.81
CA THR A 128 -15.87 -19.77 10.03
C THR A 128 -14.54 -19.08 10.29
N LYS A 129 -14.37 -18.49 11.48
CA LYS A 129 -13.11 -17.86 11.89
C LYS A 129 -12.08 -18.89 12.33
N HIS A 130 -10.87 -18.76 11.83
CA HIS A 130 -9.70 -19.54 12.22
C HIS A 130 -8.55 -18.60 12.60
N VAL A 131 -7.87 -18.88 13.70
CA VAL A 131 -6.66 -18.14 14.13
C VAL A 131 -5.44 -18.98 13.77
N PHE A 132 -4.43 -18.38 13.15
CA PHE A 132 -3.17 -19.04 12.85
C PHE A 132 -2.00 -18.39 13.60
N LEU A 133 -1.02 -19.21 13.97
CA LEU A 133 0.16 -18.82 14.75
C LEU A 133 -0.22 -17.95 15.98
N PRO A 134 -1.05 -18.43 16.92
CA PRO A 134 -1.49 -17.66 18.09
C PRO A 134 -0.32 -17.20 18.99
N GLU A 135 0.85 -17.79 18.84
CA GLU A 135 2.08 -17.41 19.51
C GLU A 135 2.79 -16.20 18.90
N VAL A 136 2.51 -15.87 17.63
CA VAL A 136 3.09 -14.75 16.87
C VAL A 136 2.24 -13.49 17.06
N SER A 137 2.90 -12.35 17.26
CA SER A 137 2.26 -11.06 17.41
C SER A 137 2.62 -10.16 16.22
N ILE A 138 1.78 -10.15 15.18
CA ILE A 138 2.03 -9.40 13.94
C ILE A 138 2.06 -7.90 14.26
N GLY A 139 3.27 -7.34 14.33
CA GLY A 139 3.53 -6.02 14.90
C GLY A 139 3.43 -4.87 13.90
N ASN A 140 3.54 -5.14 12.59
CA ASN A 140 3.45 -4.06 11.61
C ASN A 140 2.04 -3.50 11.49
N GLU A 141 1.94 -2.20 11.28
CA GLU A 141 0.69 -1.58 10.84
C GLU A 141 0.38 -1.88 9.37
N SER A 142 1.42 -2.11 8.57
CA SER A 142 1.29 -2.50 7.17
C SER A 142 2.30 -3.57 6.80
N PRO A 143 2.06 -4.85 7.20
CA PRO A 143 2.89 -5.96 6.73
C PRO A 143 2.73 -6.15 5.22
N ALA A 144 3.72 -6.77 4.59
CA ALA A 144 3.69 -7.01 3.15
C ALA A 144 3.15 -8.40 2.82
N PHE A 145 2.34 -8.50 1.78
CA PHE A 145 1.97 -9.79 1.17
C PHE A 145 2.88 -10.06 -0.02
N VAL A 146 3.77 -11.04 0.10
CA VAL A 146 4.82 -11.33 -0.88
C VAL A 146 5.07 -12.84 -0.94
N ASP A 147 5.42 -13.37 -2.11
CA ASP A 147 5.84 -14.78 -2.26
C ASP A 147 7.34 -14.88 -1.93
N VAL A 148 7.68 -15.32 -0.72
CA VAL A 148 9.06 -15.29 -0.22
C VAL A 148 9.86 -16.50 -0.71
N ASP A 149 9.20 -17.64 -0.88
CA ASP A 149 9.83 -18.90 -1.25
C ASP A 149 9.62 -19.31 -2.71
N ASN A 150 8.96 -18.45 -3.50
CA ASN A 150 8.63 -18.64 -4.91
C ASN A 150 7.74 -19.87 -5.17
N ASP A 151 6.83 -20.18 -4.24
CA ASP A 151 5.85 -21.27 -4.40
C ASP A 151 4.58 -20.85 -5.17
N GLY A 152 4.47 -19.57 -5.54
CA GLY A 152 3.36 -18.99 -6.27
C GLY A 152 2.20 -18.54 -5.37
N ARG A 153 2.34 -18.61 -4.04
CA ARG A 153 1.35 -18.15 -3.06
C ARG A 153 1.94 -16.97 -2.28
N LEU A 154 1.07 -16.02 -1.91
CA LEU A 154 1.49 -14.89 -1.11
C LEU A 154 1.62 -15.32 0.36
N ASP A 155 2.77 -15.01 0.94
CA ASP A 155 3.08 -15.11 2.36
C ASP A 155 2.88 -13.76 3.05
N ILE A 156 3.10 -13.71 4.37
CA ILE A 156 3.05 -12.47 5.16
C ILE A 156 4.45 -12.15 5.68
N LEU A 157 5.03 -11.05 5.20
CA LEU A 157 6.29 -10.50 5.69
C LEU A 157 6.00 -9.46 6.79
N CYS A 158 6.47 -9.73 8.01
CA CYS A 158 6.13 -8.90 9.17
C CYS A 158 7.14 -8.97 10.31
N ALA A 159 6.96 -8.10 11.29
CA ALA A 159 7.52 -8.15 12.61
C ALA A 159 6.68 -9.08 13.48
N ASP A 160 7.34 -9.99 14.20
CA ASP A 160 6.78 -10.58 15.42
C ASP A 160 7.23 -9.73 16.62
N SER A 161 6.31 -8.93 17.14
CA SER A 161 6.59 -7.99 18.24
C SER A 161 6.74 -8.63 19.60
N LYS A 162 6.33 -9.88 19.74
CA LYS A 162 6.54 -10.65 20.96
C LYS A 162 7.92 -11.29 20.96
N ALA A 163 8.34 -11.87 19.84
CA ALA A 163 9.69 -12.41 19.68
C ALA A 163 10.74 -11.32 19.40
N LYS A 164 10.29 -10.10 19.05
CA LYS A 164 11.09 -8.97 18.60
C LYS A 164 11.97 -9.30 17.40
N LYS A 165 11.38 -9.89 16.37
CA LYS A 165 12.08 -10.31 15.15
C LYS A 165 11.32 -9.90 13.92
N VAL A 166 12.04 -9.69 12.82
CA VAL A 166 11.48 -9.75 11.47
C VAL A 166 11.36 -11.21 11.07
N ILE A 167 10.18 -11.59 10.57
CA ILE A 167 9.83 -12.95 10.17
C ILE A 167 9.03 -12.90 8.86
N TRP A 168 8.93 -14.05 8.21
CA TRP A 168 7.88 -14.26 7.23
C TRP A 168 7.03 -15.47 7.62
N ILE A 169 5.76 -15.43 7.27
CA ILE A 169 4.75 -16.42 7.63
C ILE A 169 4.25 -17.07 6.35
N GLN A 170 4.62 -18.33 6.15
CA GLN A 170 4.24 -19.15 5.02
C GLN A 170 2.76 -19.53 5.07
N ALA A 171 2.05 -19.27 3.98
CA ALA A 171 0.72 -19.80 3.76
C ALA A 171 0.71 -21.35 3.70
N PRO A 172 -0.42 -22.01 3.99
CA PRO A 172 -0.48 -23.45 3.82
C PRO A 172 -0.27 -23.84 2.35
N VAL A 173 0.43 -24.95 2.12
CA VAL A 173 0.94 -25.36 0.79
C VAL A 173 0.33 -26.64 0.24
N LYS A 174 -0.57 -27.30 0.98
CA LYS A 174 -1.18 -28.54 0.54
C LYS A 174 -2.62 -28.68 1.04
N LYS A 175 -3.42 -29.39 0.25
CA LYS A 175 -4.83 -29.64 0.54
C LYS A 175 -5.06 -30.36 1.87
N GLY A 176 -6.01 -29.83 2.65
CA GLY A 176 -6.39 -30.38 3.95
C GLY A 176 -5.42 -30.09 5.09
N ASP A 177 -4.31 -29.38 4.84
CA ASP A 177 -3.43 -28.84 5.88
C ASP A 177 -3.55 -27.32 5.87
N THR A 178 -4.09 -26.76 6.94
CA THR A 178 -4.26 -25.30 7.12
C THR A 178 -3.18 -24.73 8.05
N THR A 179 -2.08 -25.46 8.25
CA THR A 179 -0.99 -25.04 9.14
C THR A 179 -0.14 -23.97 8.47
N TRP A 180 -0.14 -22.78 9.06
CA TRP A 180 0.80 -21.70 8.73
C TRP A 180 2.13 -21.93 9.45
N LYS A 181 3.24 -21.48 8.85
CA LYS A 181 4.58 -21.63 9.45
C LYS A 181 5.29 -20.29 9.45
N SER A 182 6.01 -19.97 10.53
CA SER A 182 6.87 -18.79 10.56
C SER A 182 8.33 -19.18 10.38
N TYR A 183 9.08 -18.30 9.72
CA TYR A 183 10.50 -18.41 9.47
C TYR A 183 11.18 -17.10 9.86
N VAL A 184 12.33 -17.20 10.54
CA VAL A 184 13.05 -16.03 11.03
C VAL A 184 13.87 -15.37 9.93
N ILE A 185 13.82 -14.04 9.85
CA ILE A 185 14.69 -13.23 9.00
C ILE A 185 15.78 -12.59 9.85
N SER A 186 15.41 -12.02 11.00
CA SER A 186 16.37 -11.34 11.89
C SER A 186 16.66 -12.11 13.18
N ASN A 187 17.80 -11.79 13.80
CA ASN A 187 17.97 -11.96 15.25
C ASN A 187 17.02 -11.03 16.01
N GLU A 188 17.07 -11.01 17.34
CA GLU A 188 16.34 -9.99 18.12
C GLU A 188 16.71 -8.59 17.59
N ASP A 189 15.70 -7.88 17.08
CA ASP A 189 15.82 -6.56 16.47
C ASP A 189 14.67 -5.69 16.96
N PRO A 190 14.77 -5.14 18.18
CA PRO A 190 13.69 -4.36 18.80
C PRO A 190 13.37 -3.08 18.02
N ASP A 191 14.29 -2.60 17.18
CA ASP A 191 14.13 -1.37 16.44
C ASP A 191 13.20 -1.54 15.23
N ASN A 192 13.16 -2.74 14.63
CA ASN A 192 12.33 -3.06 13.47
C ASN A 192 11.21 -4.07 13.78
N SER A 193 10.88 -4.30 15.05
CA SER A 193 9.92 -5.35 15.41
C SER A 193 8.87 -4.99 16.46
N PHE A 194 8.76 -3.75 16.94
CA PHE A 194 7.73 -3.37 17.91
C PHE A 194 6.32 -3.27 17.30
N ILE A 195 5.29 -3.16 18.14
CA ILE A 195 3.90 -2.95 17.68
C ILE A 195 3.79 -1.57 17.01
N PHE A 196 3.11 -1.49 15.87
CA PHE A 196 3.07 -0.32 14.98
C PHE A 196 4.41 -0.04 14.27
N THR A 197 5.24 -1.06 14.05
CA THR A 197 6.40 -0.90 13.16
C THR A 197 5.93 -0.63 11.74
N HIS A 198 6.55 0.36 11.09
CA HIS A 198 6.28 0.72 9.71
C HIS A 198 7.51 0.45 8.82
N GLY A 199 7.33 0.46 7.51
CA GLY A 199 8.43 0.52 6.56
C GLY A 199 9.18 -0.80 6.46
N ILE A 200 8.51 -1.82 5.91
CA ILE A 200 9.11 -3.08 5.49
C ILE A 200 8.93 -3.23 3.98
N GLY A 201 9.99 -3.64 3.30
CA GLY A 201 10.00 -3.87 1.87
C GLY A 201 10.70 -5.18 1.49
N TYR A 202 10.49 -5.59 0.25
CA TYR A 202 11.01 -6.83 -0.31
C TYR A 202 11.48 -6.60 -1.76
N GLY A 203 12.73 -6.95 -2.07
CA GLY A 203 13.37 -6.55 -3.33
C GLY A 203 14.84 -6.95 -3.40
N ASP A 204 15.39 -7.14 -4.59
CA ASP A 204 16.80 -7.52 -4.78
C ASP A 204 17.66 -6.25 -4.69
N ILE A 205 18.23 -5.97 -3.52
CA ILE A 205 19.00 -4.76 -3.22
C ILE A 205 20.42 -4.87 -3.74
N ASN A 206 21.03 -6.06 -3.64
CA ASN A 206 22.44 -6.26 -3.99
C ASN A 206 22.67 -6.68 -5.46
N GLY A 207 21.61 -7.03 -6.20
CA GLY A 207 21.63 -7.43 -7.60
C GLY A 207 22.02 -8.89 -7.82
N ASP A 208 21.88 -9.75 -6.81
CA ASP A 208 22.30 -11.16 -6.89
C ASP A 208 21.20 -12.12 -7.37
N GLY A 209 20.02 -11.58 -7.70
CA GLY A 209 18.86 -12.30 -8.19
C GLY A 209 17.99 -12.90 -7.08
N ARG A 210 18.36 -12.75 -5.80
CA ARG A 210 17.53 -13.13 -4.65
C ARG A 210 16.95 -11.86 -4.02
N ARG A 211 15.72 -11.97 -3.54
CA ARG A 211 15.03 -10.84 -2.92
C ARG A 211 15.45 -10.73 -1.46
N ASP A 212 15.82 -9.51 -1.09
CA ASP A 212 16.17 -9.09 0.26
C ASP A 212 14.96 -8.49 0.98
N VAL A 213 15.02 -8.47 2.31
CA VAL A 213 14.05 -7.76 3.15
C VAL A 213 14.71 -6.49 3.65
N PHE A 214 14.03 -5.36 3.61
CA PHE A 214 14.63 -4.09 4.02
C PHE A 214 13.68 -3.21 4.83
N THR A 215 14.26 -2.40 5.70
CA THR A 215 13.58 -1.32 6.42
C THR A 215 14.35 -0.02 6.20
N ARG A 216 13.94 1.08 6.83
CA ARG A 216 14.70 2.33 6.74
C ARG A 216 16.14 2.26 7.29
N ARG A 217 16.47 1.22 8.08
CA ARG A 217 17.75 1.11 8.81
C ARG A 217 18.78 0.17 8.17
N GLY A 218 18.37 -0.58 7.16
CA GLY A 218 19.22 -1.57 6.52
C GLY A 218 18.41 -2.64 5.81
N TRP A 219 19.10 -3.71 5.43
CA TRP A 219 18.51 -4.83 4.70
C TRP A 219 19.12 -6.16 5.12
N TRP A 220 18.31 -7.21 5.06
CA TRP A 220 18.68 -8.60 5.26
C TRP A 220 18.82 -9.28 3.92
N GLU A 221 20.01 -9.79 3.66
CA GLU A 221 20.35 -10.49 2.42
C GLU A 221 19.57 -11.79 2.30
N GLY A 222 18.80 -11.90 1.22
CA GLY A 222 18.03 -13.07 0.86
C GLY A 222 18.96 -14.27 0.68
N PRO A 223 18.79 -15.35 1.44
CA PRO A 223 19.63 -16.53 1.28
C PRO A 223 19.16 -17.43 0.13
N ALA A 224 20.01 -18.37 -0.28
CA ALA A 224 19.63 -19.41 -1.24
C ALA A 224 18.43 -20.27 -0.78
N ASN A 225 18.24 -20.42 0.54
CA ASN A 225 17.07 -21.08 1.12
C ASN A 225 16.41 -20.14 2.16
N PRO A 226 15.26 -19.52 1.85
CA PRO A 226 14.55 -18.63 2.77
C PRO A 226 13.90 -19.36 3.96
N LYS A 227 13.78 -20.71 3.90
CA LYS A 227 13.23 -21.56 4.96
C LYS A 227 14.28 -22.04 5.97
N GLN A 228 15.49 -21.50 5.93
CA GLN A 228 16.53 -21.88 6.89
C GLN A 228 16.18 -21.41 8.32
N ASN A 229 16.77 -22.08 9.31
CA ASN A 229 16.52 -21.80 10.73
C ASN A 229 17.49 -20.78 11.35
N THR A 230 18.22 -20.04 10.52
CA THR A 230 19.20 -19.03 10.93
C THR A 230 18.82 -17.66 10.36
N ALA A 231 19.15 -16.60 11.10
CA ALA A 231 18.92 -15.24 10.64
C ALA A 231 19.69 -14.97 9.33
N TRP A 232 19.09 -14.15 8.48
CA TRP A 232 19.68 -13.66 7.25
C TRP A 232 20.81 -12.68 7.57
N VAL A 233 21.73 -12.46 6.63
CA VAL A 233 22.87 -11.56 6.84
C VAL A 233 22.38 -10.11 6.80
N TYR A 234 22.61 -9.36 7.87
CA TYR A 234 22.15 -7.97 7.96
C TYR A 234 23.22 -6.97 7.50
N HIS A 235 22.81 -6.03 6.67
CA HIS A 235 23.61 -4.93 6.15
C HIS A 235 22.99 -3.60 6.61
N ALA A 236 23.65 -2.94 7.56
CA ALA A 236 23.20 -1.65 8.07
C ALA A 236 23.42 -0.55 7.02
N THR A 237 22.37 0.23 6.73
CA THR A 237 22.46 1.40 5.84
C THR A 237 21.27 2.33 6.07
N ASP A 238 21.49 3.64 6.02
CA ASP A 238 20.42 4.61 6.20
C ASP A 238 19.67 4.77 4.86
N ILE A 239 18.47 4.20 4.78
CA ILE A 239 17.59 4.35 3.62
C ILE A 239 16.69 5.58 3.78
N GLY A 240 16.42 6.03 5.02
CA GLY A 240 15.69 7.26 5.26
C GLY A 240 14.87 7.31 6.54
N GLU A 241 13.77 8.07 6.50
CA GLU A 241 12.89 8.32 7.64
C GLU A 241 11.81 7.24 7.81
N ASP A 242 11.10 7.28 8.93
CA ASP A 242 9.91 6.44 9.16
C ASP A 242 8.89 6.64 8.03
N CYS A 243 8.47 5.52 7.45
CA CYS A 243 7.62 5.45 6.26
C CYS A 243 6.67 4.26 6.38
N ALA A 244 5.49 4.32 5.76
CA ALA A 244 4.47 3.29 5.85
C ALA A 244 4.83 2.05 5.03
N HIS A 245 4.94 2.21 3.72
CA HIS A 245 5.37 1.17 2.78
C HIS A 245 6.74 1.50 2.18
N MET A 246 7.45 0.45 1.77
CA MET A 246 8.69 0.57 0.99
C MET A 246 8.65 -0.43 -0.17
N HIS A 247 9.00 0.01 -1.38
CA HIS A 247 9.00 -0.82 -2.59
C HIS A 247 10.31 -0.68 -3.35
N ALA A 248 10.92 -1.79 -3.75
CA ALA A 248 12.10 -1.75 -4.62
C ALA A 248 11.68 -1.50 -6.06
N PHE A 249 12.29 -0.51 -6.71
CA PHE A 249 11.96 -0.09 -8.06
C PHE A 249 13.14 0.64 -8.70
N ASP A 250 13.54 0.31 -9.92
CA ASP A 250 14.56 1.06 -10.66
C ASP A 250 13.92 2.32 -11.27
N VAL A 251 14.10 3.48 -10.63
CA VAL A 251 13.42 4.72 -11.02
C VAL A 251 14.12 5.37 -12.19
N ASN A 252 15.45 5.41 -12.18
CA ASN A 252 16.25 6.16 -13.14
C ASN A 252 16.76 5.32 -14.32
N GLY A 253 16.51 4.02 -14.33
CA GLY A 253 16.91 3.08 -15.37
C GLY A 253 18.39 2.70 -15.33
N ASP A 254 19.06 2.85 -14.18
CA ASP A 254 20.48 2.50 -14.03
C ASP A 254 20.72 1.02 -13.66
N GLY A 255 19.64 0.25 -13.49
CA GLY A 255 19.66 -1.17 -13.17
C GLY A 255 19.88 -1.47 -11.69
N LEU A 256 19.92 -0.46 -10.82
CA LEU A 256 19.98 -0.63 -9.37
C LEU A 256 18.56 -0.60 -8.76
N ALA A 257 18.40 -1.29 -7.63
CA ALA A 257 17.16 -1.26 -6.89
C ALA A 257 17.09 -0.01 -6.01
N ASP A 258 16.51 1.07 -6.55
CA ASP A 258 16.06 2.19 -5.72
C ASP A 258 14.90 1.77 -4.83
N ILE A 259 14.57 2.59 -3.84
CA ILE A 259 13.48 2.32 -2.91
C ILE A 259 12.47 3.47 -2.95
N ILE A 260 11.21 3.18 -3.25
CA ILE A 260 10.11 4.12 -3.11
C ILE A 260 9.52 3.97 -1.72
N SER A 261 9.34 5.07 -0.99
CA SER A 261 8.70 5.06 0.32
C SER A 261 7.68 6.19 0.48
N SER A 262 6.71 5.97 1.37
CA SER A 262 5.63 6.92 1.64
C SER A 262 5.55 7.24 3.12
N SER A 263 5.20 8.47 3.48
CA SER A 263 5.11 8.85 4.88
C SER A 263 3.86 8.28 5.55
N ALA A 264 4.03 7.59 6.69
CA ALA A 264 2.92 7.18 7.54
C ALA A 264 2.25 8.41 8.15
N HIS A 265 2.98 9.24 8.89
CA HIS A 265 2.35 10.28 9.73
C HIS A 265 2.74 11.71 9.37
N LYS A 266 3.61 11.90 8.37
CA LYS A 266 4.07 13.22 7.93
C LYS A 266 3.70 13.44 6.46
N ILE A 267 4.32 14.44 5.85
CA ILE A 267 4.18 14.80 4.44
C ILE A 267 5.37 14.24 3.67
N GLY A 268 5.10 13.45 2.65
CA GLY A 268 6.12 13.06 1.68
C GLY A 268 5.94 11.68 1.07
N ILE A 269 6.27 11.62 -0.20
CA ILE A 269 6.49 10.41 -0.99
C ILE A 269 7.87 10.60 -1.61
N TRP A 270 8.73 9.59 -1.48
CA TRP A 270 10.14 9.69 -1.85
C TRP A 270 10.56 8.50 -2.69
N TRP A 271 11.60 8.69 -3.49
CA TRP A 271 12.43 7.60 -3.94
C TRP A 271 13.86 7.79 -3.45
N HIS A 272 14.47 6.72 -2.99
CA HIS A 272 15.81 6.69 -2.43
C HIS A 272 16.68 6.02 -3.46
N GLN A 273 17.42 6.84 -4.20
CA GLN A 273 18.30 6.40 -5.26
C GLN A 273 19.41 5.54 -4.67
N GLN A 274 19.54 4.31 -5.15
CA GLN A 274 20.66 3.47 -4.77
C GLN A 274 21.95 4.02 -5.39
N ILE A 275 23.00 4.11 -4.59
CA ILE A 275 24.34 4.49 -5.01
C ILE A 275 25.28 3.37 -4.58
N LYS A 276 25.94 2.78 -5.59
CA LYS A 276 26.97 1.75 -5.40
C LYS A 276 28.34 2.35 -5.67
N ASP A 277 29.23 2.32 -4.68
CA ASP A 277 30.60 2.79 -4.87
C ASP A 277 31.49 1.75 -5.59
N ALA A 278 32.74 2.11 -5.88
CA ALA A 278 33.68 1.23 -6.57
C ALA A 278 34.06 -0.03 -5.78
N GLN A 279 33.82 -0.05 -4.46
CA GLN A 279 34.03 -1.19 -3.58
C GLN A 279 32.78 -2.06 -3.45
N GLY A 280 31.66 -1.63 -4.04
CA GLY A 280 30.38 -2.34 -4.00
C GLY A 280 29.52 -1.99 -2.79
N ASN A 281 29.90 -1.00 -1.97
CA ASN A 281 29.08 -0.57 -0.83
C ASN A 281 27.83 0.14 -1.32
N ILE A 282 26.70 -0.15 -0.68
CA ILE A 282 25.39 0.39 -1.03
C ILE A 282 25.00 1.51 -0.06
N SER A 283 24.67 2.67 -0.61
CA SER A 283 24.11 3.81 0.11
C SER A 283 22.90 4.37 -0.65
N PHE A 284 22.11 5.22 -0.01
CA PHE A 284 20.90 5.76 -0.60
C PHE A 284 20.86 7.28 -0.55
N LYS A 285 20.44 7.89 -1.68
CA LYS A 285 20.17 9.32 -1.78
C LYS A 285 18.67 9.55 -1.93
N ARG A 286 18.06 10.18 -0.94
CA ARG A 286 16.65 10.54 -0.97
C ARG A 286 16.36 11.64 -2.00
N ASN A 287 15.32 11.43 -2.79
CA ASN A 287 14.72 12.38 -3.71
C ASN A 287 13.21 12.48 -3.44
N LEU A 288 12.63 13.67 -3.63
CA LEU A 288 11.20 13.90 -3.43
C LEU A 288 10.41 13.51 -4.69
N ILE A 289 9.39 12.65 -4.53
CA ILE A 289 8.36 12.43 -5.56
C ILE A 289 7.25 13.47 -5.38
N SER A 290 6.72 13.60 -4.16
CA SER A 290 5.62 14.53 -3.88
C SER A 290 5.55 14.88 -2.39
N ASN A 291 5.13 16.11 -2.11
CA ASN A 291 4.77 16.61 -0.78
C ASN A 291 3.34 17.20 -0.76
N ALA A 292 2.49 16.76 -1.70
CA ALA A 292 1.17 17.34 -1.92
C ALA A 292 0.15 17.02 -0.81
N PHE A 293 0.37 15.96 -0.03
CA PHE A 293 -0.50 15.55 1.07
C PHE A 293 0.28 14.76 2.12
N SER A 294 -0.29 14.68 3.33
CA SER A 294 0.23 13.88 4.43
C SER A 294 -0.39 12.48 4.47
N GLN A 295 0.18 11.62 5.30
CA GLN A 295 -0.39 10.31 5.63
C GLN A 295 -0.59 9.38 4.44
N SER A 296 0.35 9.38 3.50
CA SER A 296 0.43 8.41 2.39
C SER A 296 0.72 6.99 2.91
N HIS A 297 -0.27 6.31 3.48
CA HIS A 297 -0.06 5.03 4.18
C HIS A 297 0.06 3.81 3.28
N SER A 298 -0.67 3.78 2.16
CA SER A 298 -0.70 2.63 1.28
C SER A 298 -0.19 2.99 -0.10
N MET A 299 0.62 2.09 -0.65
CA MET A 299 1.19 2.17 -1.99
C MET A 299 1.02 0.85 -2.71
N THR A 300 0.55 0.89 -3.95
CA THR A 300 0.55 -0.25 -4.88
C THR A 300 1.03 0.18 -6.26
N PHE A 301 1.62 -0.74 -7.02
CA PHE A 301 2.20 -0.49 -8.33
C PHE A 301 1.48 -1.29 -9.40
N GLU A 302 0.92 -0.62 -10.41
CA GLU A 302 0.32 -1.29 -11.56
C GLU A 302 0.24 -0.37 -12.79
N ASP A 303 0.21 -0.93 -14.00
CA ASP A 303 0.14 -0.16 -15.25
C ASP A 303 -1.29 0.39 -15.47
N ILE A 304 -1.55 1.57 -14.89
CA ILE A 304 -2.88 2.19 -14.80
C ILE A 304 -3.35 2.67 -16.17
N ASN A 305 -2.42 3.20 -16.97
CA ASN A 305 -2.73 3.84 -18.25
C ASN A 305 -2.46 2.94 -19.48
N LYS A 306 -1.92 1.73 -19.28
CA LYS A 306 -1.55 0.73 -20.29
C LYS A 306 -0.43 1.18 -21.24
N ASP A 307 0.53 1.95 -20.76
CA ASP A 307 1.71 2.36 -21.53
C ASP A 307 2.92 1.41 -21.38
N GLY A 308 2.77 0.35 -20.57
CA GLY A 308 3.78 -0.69 -20.36
C GLY A 308 4.65 -0.45 -19.13
N TYR A 309 4.42 0.63 -18.39
CA TYR A 309 5.11 0.94 -17.14
C TYR A 309 4.17 0.80 -15.95
N LYS A 310 4.68 0.31 -14.81
CA LYS A 310 3.89 0.30 -13.57
C LYS A 310 3.89 1.70 -12.96
N ASP A 311 2.69 2.19 -12.68
CA ASP A 311 2.44 3.47 -12.02
C ASP A 311 2.20 3.29 -10.52
N LEU A 312 2.45 4.32 -9.73
CA LEU A 312 2.25 4.29 -8.27
C LEU A 312 0.86 4.79 -7.90
N VAL A 313 0.02 3.96 -7.28
CA VAL A 313 -1.25 4.39 -6.65
C VAL A 313 -1.02 4.60 -5.16
N VAL A 314 -1.45 5.76 -4.66
CA VAL A 314 -1.25 6.17 -3.26
C VAL A 314 -2.33 7.15 -2.84
N GLY A 315 -2.79 7.01 -1.59
CA GLY A 315 -3.81 7.90 -1.03
C GLY A 315 -3.49 8.30 0.40
N LYS A 316 -4.13 9.40 0.83
CA LYS A 316 -4.09 9.86 2.21
C LYS A 316 -4.93 8.94 3.10
N ARG A 317 -4.38 8.45 4.19
CA ARG A 317 -5.16 7.84 5.26
C ARG A 317 -5.93 8.91 6.00
N PHE A 318 -7.25 8.79 6.03
CA PHE A 318 -8.12 9.72 6.75
C PHE A 318 -8.08 9.38 8.23
N PHE A 319 -7.61 10.31 9.07
CA PHE A 319 -7.49 10.14 10.52
C PHE A 319 -6.65 8.92 10.93
N ALA A 320 -5.38 8.86 10.49
CA ALA A 320 -4.45 7.80 10.91
C ALA A 320 -4.41 7.70 12.45
N HIS A 321 -4.21 8.82 13.16
CA HIS A 321 -4.34 8.88 14.61
C HIS A 321 -5.64 9.51 15.09
N ASN A 322 -6.78 9.02 14.59
CA ASN A 322 -8.12 9.51 14.96
C ASN A 322 -8.32 11.00 14.63
N ASP A 323 -9.43 11.60 15.06
CA ASP A 323 -9.71 13.02 14.85
C ASP A 323 -8.88 13.88 15.82
N THR A 324 -7.60 14.04 15.48
CA THR A 324 -6.62 14.81 16.24
C THR A 324 -5.83 15.75 15.34
N ASN A 325 -5.10 16.68 15.95
CA ASN A 325 -4.15 17.56 15.25
C ASN A 325 -2.70 17.03 15.32
N TYR A 326 -2.51 15.76 15.67
CA TYR A 326 -1.16 15.16 15.79
C TYR A 326 -0.50 14.99 14.42
N ASP A 327 -1.24 14.45 13.44
CA ASP A 327 -0.75 14.29 12.07
C ASP A 327 -0.91 15.61 11.30
N PRO A 328 0.13 16.12 10.62
CA PRO A 328 0.03 17.31 9.79
C PRO A 328 -1.09 17.18 8.77
N GLY A 329 -1.91 18.23 8.63
CA GLY A 329 -2.99 18.26 7.65
C GLY A 329 -4.06 17.18 7.88
N ALA A 330 -4.27 16.67 9.11
CA ALA A 330 -5.27 15.63 9.40
C ALA A 330 -6.64 15.90 8.75
N HIS A 331 -7.11 17.15 8.81
CA HIS A 331 -8.39 17.61 8.24
C HIS A 331 -8.34 18.04 6.76
N ASP A 332 -7.17 18.00 6.11
CA ASP A 332 -7.08 18.25 4.66
C ASP A 332 -7.85 17.17 3.87
N PRO A 333 -8.26 17.44 2.62
CA PRO A 333 -8.99 16.48 1.81
C PRO A 333 -8.33 15.09 1.77
N ALA A 334 -9.15 14.03 1.91
CA ALA A 334 -8.71 12.65 1.82
C ALA A 334 -8.51 12.29 0.34
N VAL A 335 -7.36 12.66 -0.20
CA VAL A 335 -7.03 12.52 -1.61
C VAL A 335 -6.58 11.10 -1.97
N LEU A 336 -6.88 10.69 -3.19
CA LEU A 336 -6.34 9.51 -3.87
C LEU A 336 -5.67 9.95 -5.17
N TYR A 337 -4.45 9.49 -5.41
CA TYR A 337 -3.67 9.76 -6.61
C TYR A 337 -3.16 8.48 -7.24
N TRP A 338 -2.92 8.54 -8.54
CA TRP A 338 -1.89 7.72 -9.16
C TRP A 338 -0.80 8.64 -9.73
N PHE A 339 0.45 8.18 -9.70
CA PHE A 339 1.62 8.86 -10.22
C PHE A 339 2.11 8.07 -11.42
N GLU A 340 1.93 8.64 -12.61
CA GLU A 340 2.38 8.06 -13.87
C GLU A 340 3.90 7.95 -13.87
N TYR A 341 4.42 6.73 -13.97
CA TYR A 341 5.85 6.53 -14.10
C TYR A 341 6.29 6.79 -15.53
N THR A 342 7.38 7.54 -15.68
CA THR A 342 8.04 7.76 -16.97
C THR A 342 9.51 7.42 -16.81
N PRO A 343 10.16 6.73 -17.76
CA PRO A 343 11.58 6.37 -17.67
C PRO A 343 12.52 7.57 -17.90
N LYS A 344 12.01 8.79 -17.71
CA LYS A 344 12.71 10.05 -17.88
C LYS A 344 12.20 11.02 -16.82
N ALA A 345 13.07 11.90 -16.33
CA ALA A 345 12.66 12.97 -15.44
C ALA A 345 11.44 13.74 -16.02
N PRO A 346 10.42 14.06 -15.19
CA PRO A 346 10.42 14.05 -13.72
C PRO A 346 10.14 12.69 -13.06
N TYR A 347 10.13 11.59 -13.81
CA TYR A 347 9.87 10.21 -13.40
C TYR A 347 8.45 9.93 -12.94
N PHE A 348 7.81 10.85 -12.21
CA PHE A 348 6.46 10.68 -11.69
C PHE A 348 5.60 11.90 -12.02
N ILE A 349 4.48 11.68 -12.71
CA ILE A 349 3.51 12.74 -13.04
C ILE A 349 2.22 12.49 -12.23
N PRO A 350 1.80 13.41 -11.34
CA PRO A 350 0.65 13.19 -10.48
C PRO A 350 -0.67 13.34 -11.22
N HIS A 351 -1.58 12.40 -11.00
CA HIS A 351 -2.97 12.41 -11.46
C HIS A 351 -3.91 12.17 -10.29
N LYS A 352 -4.74 13.16 -9.95
CA LYS A 352 -5.73 13.02 -8.87
C LYS A 352 -6.88 12.15 -9.33
N VAL A 353 -7.21 11.12 -8.55
CA VAL A 353 -8.37 10.24 -8.78
C VAL A 353 -9.61 10.79 -8.07
N ASP A 354 -9.45 11.16 -6.80
CA ASP A 354 -10.54 11.66 -5.94
C ASP A 354 -9.97 12.53 -4.81
N ASP A 355 -10.79 13.38 -4.20
CA ASP A 355 -10.41 14.25 -3.07
C ASP A 355 -11.14 13.92 -1.76
N ASN A 356 -12.01 12.92 -1.76
CA ASN A 356 -12.84 12.55 -0.61
C ASN A 356 -13.02 11.03 -0.48
N SER A 357 -11.95 10.27 -0.73
CA SER A 357 -11.90 8.82 -0.54
C SER A 357 -10.72 8.42 0.32
N GLY A 358 -9.52 8.96 0.05
CA GLY A 358 -8.27 8.54 0.68
C GLY A 358 -7.85 7.13 0.26
N ALA A 359 -6.97 6.53 1.06
CA ALA A 359 -6.65 5.10 1.05
C ALA A 359 -6.60 4.57 2.48
N GLY A 360 -6.73 3.26 2.66
CA GLY A 360 -6.53 2.58 3.94
C GLY A 360 -5.10 2.11 4.09
N LEU A 361 -4.93 0.86 4.50
CA LEU A 361 -3.62 0.24 4.71
C LEU A 361 -3.18 -0.66 3.55
N ASN A 362 -4.13 -1.27 2.83
CA ASN A 362 -3.84 -1.89 1.54
C ASN A 362 -4.81 -1.41 0.44
N THR A 363 -4.29 -1.28 -0.78
CA THR A 363 -5.03 -0.79 -1.96
C THR A 363 -4.90 -1.82 -3.07
N ILE A 364 -5.99 -2.09 -3.79
CA ILE A 364 -5.98 -2.98 -4.94
C ILE A 364 -6.01 -2.14 -6.22
N ALA A 365 -5.09 -2.44 -7.14
CA ALA A 365 -5.11 -1.95 -8.51
C ALA A 365 -5.16 -3.16 -9.45
N LYS A 366 -6.33 -3.45 -10.04
CA LYS A 366 -6.55 -4.64 -10.89
C LYS A 366 -7.73 -4.43 -11.82
N ASP A 367 -7.69 -5.04 -13.01
CA ASP A 367 -8.89 -5.20 -13.85
C ASP A 367 -9.85 -6.21 -13.21
N ILE A 368 -10.97 -5.74 -12.67
CA ILE A 368 -11.97 -6.61 -12.02
C ILE A 368 -13.24 -6.78 -12.87
N ASN A 369 -13.47 -5.90 -13.85
CA ASN A 369 -14.65 -5.93 -14.72
C ASN A 369 -14.36 -6.61 -16.10
N LYS A 370 -13.11 -7.02 -16.35
CA LYS A 370 -12.61 -7.68 -17.57
C LYS A 370 -12.62 -6.79 -18.82
N ASP A 371 -12.54 -5.47 -18.65
CA ASP A 371 -12.46 -4.51 -19.77
C ASP A 371 -11.02 -4.19 -20.22
N LYS A 372 -10.02 -4.83 -19.59
CA LYS A 372 -8.58 -4.67 -19.81
C LYS A 372 -7.99 -3.36 -19.29
N LYS A 373 -8.69 -2.65 -18.41
CA LYS A 373 -8.18 -1.46 -17.72
C LYS A 373 -8.03 -1.75 -16.24
N VAL A 374 -7.05 -1.10 -15.62
CA VAL A 374 -6.78 -1.31 -14.19
C VAL A 374 -7.68 -0.39 -13.39
N ASP A 375 -8.58 -0.98 -12.62
CA ASP A 375 -9.42 -0.27 -11.66
C ASP A 375 -8.70 -0.10 -10.32
N ILE A 376 -9.19 0.80 -9.47
CA ILE A 376 -8.65 1.01 -8.12
C ILE A 376 -9.75 0.72 -7.08
N ILE A 377 -9.43 -0.07 -6.07
CA ILE A 377 -10.33 -0.38 -4.95
C ILE A 377 -9.63 -0.03 -3.65
N ILE A 378 -10.33 0.73 -2.79
CA ILE A 378 -9.85 1.11 -1.47
C ILE A 378 -10.93 0.91 -0.41
N ALA A 379 -10.49 0.65 0.82
CA ALA A 379 -11.31 0.72 2.02
C ALA A 379 -10.57 1.52 3.10
N ASN A 380 -11.27 2.36 3.85
CA ASN A 380 -10.71 3.08 5.00
C ASN A 380 -11.82 3.63 5.92
N LYS A 381 -11.42 4.53 6.82
CA LYS A 381 -12.31 5.28 7.74
C LYS A 381 -13.44 6.06 7.06
N LYS A 382 -13.40 6.30 5.75
CA LYS A 382 -14.47 6.95 4.97
C LYS A 382 -15.39 5.96 4.27
N GLY A 383 -15.10 4.66 4.31
CA GLY A 383 -15.88 3.61 3.66
C GLY A 383 -15.11 2.86 2.58
N VAL A 384 -15.85 2.23 1.66
CA VAL A 384 -15.32 1.37 0.60
C VAL A 384 -15.70 1.94 -0.75
N TYR A 385 -14.71 2.09 -1.63
CA TYR A 385 -14.86 2.75 -2.92
C TYR A 385 -14.21 1.93 -4.03
N TYR A 386 -14.91 1.84 -5.16
CA TYR A 386 -14.43 1.25 -6.41
C TYR A 386 -14.33 2.36 -7.47
N PHE A 387 -13.16 2.52 -8.06
CA PHE A 387 -12.88 3.47 -9.12
C PHE A 387 -12.69 2.70 -10.42
N GLU A 388 -13.77 2.65 -11.20
CA GLU A 388 -13.79 2.04 -12.53
C GLU A 388 -13.00 2.90 -13.50
N ASN A 389 -11.99 2.34 -14.16
CA ASN A 389 -11.13 3.07 -15.07
C ASN A 389 -11.82 3.30 -16.42
N GLN A 390 -12.10 4.56 -16.73
CA GLN A 390 -12.75 4.99 -17.96
C GLN A 390 -11.79 5.69 -18.92
N MET A 391 -10.48 5.70 -18.63
CA MET A 391 -9.50 6.31 -19.52
C MET A 391 -9.54 5.66 -20.92
N GLY A 392 -9.43 6.51 -21.94
CA GLY A 392 -9.28 6.07 -23.32
C GLY A 392 -7.87 5.55 -23.57
N LYS A 393 -7.69 4.73 -24.61
CA LYS A 393 -6.35 4.31 -25.04
C LYS A 393 -5.52 5.54 -25.38
N LYS A 394 -4.35 5.70 -24.73
CA LYS A 394 -3.33 6.66 -25.19
C LYS A 394 -3.04 6.36 -26.66
N LYS A 395 -3.28 7.32 -27.55
CA LYS A 395 -2.74 7.26 -28.91
C LYS A 395 -1.23 7.31 -28.75
N LYS A 396 -0.51 6.27 -29.18
CA LYS A 396 0.96 6.32 -29.30
C LYS A 396 1.28 7.55 -30.14
N LYS A 397 1.94 8.54 -29.53
CA LYS A 397 2.46 9.71 -30.23
C LYS A 397 3.75 9.35 -30.94
#